data_AF-A0A2H5VG85-F1
#
_entry.id   AF-A0A2H5VG85-F1
#
_cell.length_a   1.000
_cell.length_b   1.000
_cell.length_c   1.000
_cell.angle_alpha   90.00
_cell.angle_beta   90.00
_cell.angle_gamma   90.00
#
_symmetry.space_group_name_H-M   'P 1'
#
loop_
_entity.id
_entity.type
_entity.pdbx_description
1 polymer ?
#
loop_
_entity_poly.entity_id
_entity_poly.type
_entity_poly.pdbx_seq_one_letter_code
_entity_poly.pdbx_strand_id
1 'polypeptide(L)'
;MEPPFIYDKAPLLSKPCKLCEVVKRESGGEREIINTDEFIVLCPWASRVPYEILLLPKRHEKDFFSLKDEALKELSEILCKIFKALNKILGNFPFNFWFSNYYRGIKDYHWHLEILPRLTYFAGLELGSGVYINILYPEEACKNIKACL
;
A
#
# COMPACT_ATOMS: atom_id res chain seq x y z
N MET A 1 -3.42 25.44 -4.56
CA MET A 1 -4.00 24.39 -5.43
C MET A 1 -3.75 23.07 -4.72
N GLU A 2 -4.81 22.33 -4.42
CA GLU A 2 -4.72 21.10 -3.62
C GLU A 2 -4.70 19.87 -4.53
N PRO A 3 -4.11 18.73 -4.11
CA PRO A 3 -3.97 17.58 -4.99
C PRO A 3 -5.34 16.98 -5.34
N PRO A 4 -5.73 16.92 -6.63
CA PRO A 4 -7.06 16.44 -7.04
C PRO A 4 -7.33 14.97 -6.62
N PHE A 5 -6.26 14.16 -6.53
CA PHE A 5 -6.35 12.75 -6.16
C PHE A 5 -6.99 12.49 -4.79
N ILE A 6 -6.80 13.40 -3.82
CA ILE A 6 -7.36 13.26 -2.47
C ILE A 6 -8.88 13.48 -2.52
N TYR A 7 -9.37 14.45 -3.30
CA TYR A 7 -10.79 14.76 -3.39
C TYR A 7 -11.60 13.67 -4.10
N ASP A 8 -11.06 13.08 -5.15
CA ASP A 8 -11.81 12.11 -5.96
C ASP A 8 -11.86 10.73 -5.30
N LYS A 9 -10.78 10.31 -4.63
CA LYS A 9 -10.69 8.96 -4.05
C LYS A 9 -11.05 8.87 -2.58
N ALA A 10 -10.79 9.89 -1.79
CA ALA A 10 -11.01 9.80 -0.34
C ALA A 10 -12.48 9.62 0.07
N PRO A 11 -13.48 10.22 -0.62
CA PRO A 11 -14.88 9.92 -0.36
C PRO A 11 -15.23 8.44 -0.61
N LEU A 12 -14.69 7.85 -1.68
CA LEU A 12 -14.93 6.44 -2.06
C LEU A 12 -14.39 5.44 -1.03
N LEU A 13 -13.39 5.84 -0.25
CA LEU A 13 -12.76 5.00 0.78
C LEU A 13 -13.42 5.15 2.17
N SER A 14 -14.29 6.14 2.37
CA SER A 14 -14.72 6.60 3.70
C SER A 14 -15.93 5.88 4.31
N LYS A 15 -17.02 5.61 3.55
CA LYS A 15 -18.23 4.93 4.09
C LYS A 15 -18.91 3.96 3.13
N PRO A 16 -19.08 2.68 3.52
CA PRO A 16 -18.34 1.96 4.58
C PRO A 16 -16.83 1.98 4.31
N CYS A 17 -15.98 1.92 5.35
CA CYS A 17 -14.52 1.98 5.16
C CYS A 17 -14.02 0.79 4.33
N LYS A 18 -13.64 1.04 3.08
CA LYS A 18 -13.17 0.02 2.14
C LYS A 18 -11.83 -0.57 2.55
N LEU A 19 -10.99 0.21 3.23
CA LEU A 19 -9.71 -0.28 3.72
C LEU A 19 -9.88 -1.23 4.91
N CYS A 20 -10.87 -1.03 5.79
CA CYS A 20 -11.21 -2.02 6.81
C CYS A 20 -11.75 -3.32 6.19
N GLU A 21 -12.51 -3.24 5.09
CA GLU A 21 -12.94 -4.43 4.34
C GLU A 21 -11.74 -5.17 3.74
N VAL A 22 -10.77 -4.44 3.17
CA VAL A 22 -9.52 -5.01 2.66
C VAL A 22 -8.73 -5.71 3.77
N VAL A 23 -8.52 -5.08 4.91
CA VAL A 23 -7.84 -5.70 6.07
C VAL A 23 -8.51 -7.02 6.43
N LYS A 24 -9.84 -7.05 6.55
CA LYS A 24 -10.59 -8.26 6.92
C LYS A 24 -10.49 -9.36 5.86
N ARG A 25 -10.56 -8.98 4.57
CA ARG A 25 -10.60 -9.93 3.45
C ARG A 25 -9.22 -10.53 3.14
N GLU A 26 -8.18 -9.72 3.24
CA GLU A 26 -6.82 -10.11 2.85
C GLU A 26 -6.02 -10.71 4.00
N SER A 27 -6.44 -10.52 5.26
CA SER A 27 -5.81 -11.17 6.42
C SER A 27 -5.88 -12.71 6.29
N GLY A 28 -4.72 -13.35 6.31
CA GLY A 28 -4.58 -14.80 6.09
C GLY A 28 -4.69 -15.24 4.62
N GLY A 29 -4.79 -14.29 3.69
CA GLY A 29 -4.88 -14.56 2.26
C GLY A 29 -3.53 -14.74 1.57
N GLU A 30 -3.58 -15.11 0.29
CA GLU A 30 -2.39 -15.33 -0.57
C GLU A 30 -1.60 -14.04 -0.90
N ARG A 31 -2.26 -12.88 -0.85
CA ARG A 31 -1.66 -11.56 -1.15
C ARG A 31 -1.11 -10.83 0.09
N GLU A 32 -1.31 -11.38 1.28
CA GLU A 32 -0.69 -10.89 2.51
C GLU A 32 0.81 -11.13 2.47
N ILE A 33 1.65 -10.14 2.78
CA ILE A 33 3.11 -10.25 2.83
C ILE A 33 3.59 -10.40 4.29
N ILE A 34 3.21 -9.45 5.15
CA ILE A 34 3.52 -9.41 6.59
C ILE A 34 2.22 -9.11 7.33
N ASN A 35 2.00 -9.80 8.44
CA ASN A 35 0.85 -9.60 9.31
C ASN A 35 1.33 -9.59 10.76
N THR A 36 1.15 -8.46 11.43
CA THR A 36 1.51 -8.23 12.82
C THR A 36 0.28 -7.80 13.62
N ASP A 37 0.40 -7.57 14.93
CA ASP A 37 -0.76 -7.18 15.74
C ASP A 37 -1.33 -5.81 15.32
N GLU A 38 -0.47 -4.88 14.89
CA GLU A 38 -0.85 -3.50 14.55
C GLU A 38 -1.02 -3.27 13.03
N PHE A 39 -0.28 -4.00 12.18
CA PHE A 39 -0.22 -3.74 10.74
C PHE A 39 -0.48 -4.98 9.87
N ILE A 40 -0.97 -4.71 8.65
CA ILE A 40 -0.96 -5.67 7.55
C ILE A 40 -0.26 -5.04 6.35
N VAL A 41 0.59 -5.81 5.70
CA VAL A 41 1.27 -5.47 4.45
C VAL A 41 0.84 -6.47 3.41
N LEU A 42 0.43 -6.02 2.23
CA LEU A 42 -0.11 -6.87 1.18
C LEU A 42 0.21 -6.33 -0.21
N CYS A 43 0.13 -7.21 -1.22
CA CYS A 43 0.03 -6.80 -2.62
C CYS A 43 -1.45 -6.55 -2.94
N PRO A 44 -1.86 -5.33 -3.35
CA PRO A 44 -3.26 -5.06 -3.69
C PRO A 44 -3.80 -6.01 -4.77
N TRP A 45 -5.04 -6.48 -4.64
CA TRP A 45 -5.68 -7.28 -5.69
C TRP A 45 -5.68 -6.57 -7.07
N ALA A 46 -5.79 -5.24 -7.05
CA ALA A 46 -5.72 -4.39 -8.25
C ALA A 46 -4.41 -3.58 -8.30
N SER A 47 -3.26 -4.24 -8.15
CA SER A 47 -1.94 -3.59 -8.30
C SER A 47 -1.77 -2.95 -9.67
N ARG A 48 -1.38 -1.67 -9.69
CA ARG A 48 -1.12 -0.85 -10.89
C ARG A 48 0.26 -1.13 -11.47
N VAL A 49 1.22 -1.47 -10.61
CA VAL A 49 2.61 -1.78 -11.02
C VAL A 49 3.07 -3.11 -10.43
N PRO A 50 4.04 -3.79 -11.07
CA PRO A 50 4.65 -4.98 -10.49
C PRO A 50 5.24 -4.66 -9.11
N TYR A 51 5.01 -5.56 -8.14
CA TYR A 51 5.46 -5.41 -6.75
C TYR A 51 4.92 -4.15 -6.04
N GLU A 52 3.74 -3.67 -6.44
CA GLU A 52 3.01 -2.68 -5.65
C GLU A 52 2.66 -3.25 -4.27
N ILE A 53 2.92 -2.48 -3.22
CA ILE A 53 2.68 -2.86 -1.83
C ILE A 53 1.78 -1.82 -1.18
N LEU A 54 0.81 -2.31 -0.42
CA LEU A 54 -0.06 -1.54 0.43
C LEU A 54 0.16 -1.95 1.89
N LEU A 55 0.48 -0.99 2.73
CA LEU A 55 0.60 -1.15 4.18
C LEU A 55 -0.53 -0.38 4.87
N LEU A 56 -1.23 -1.07 5.76
CA LEU A 56 -2.41 -0.59 6.47
C LEU A 56 -2.27 -0.85 7.97
N PRO A 57 -2.68 0.08 8.84
CA PRO A 57 -2.97 -0.27 10.23
C PRO A 57 -4.22 -1.17 10.24
N LYS A 58 -4.22 -2.20 11.08
CA LYS A 58 -5.38 -3.08 11.24
C LYS A 58 -6.55 -2.37 11.90
N ARG A 59 -6.26 -1.48 12.85
CA ARG A 59 -7.24 -0.59 13.45
C ARG A 59 -7.59 0.54 12.49
N HIS A 60 -8.85 0.95 12.51
CA HIS A 60 -9.29 2.14 11.78
C HIS A 60 -8.71 3.38 12.46
N GLU A 61 -7.63 3.91 11.88
CA GLU A 61 -6.96 5.11 12.34
C GLU A 61 -6.89 6.12 11.20
N LYS A 62 -7.14 7.39 11.53
CA LYS A 62 -7.29 8.46 10.52
C LYS A 62 -5.97 9.00 10.02
N ASP A 63 -4.96 8.94 10.87
CA ASP A 63 -3.70 9.61 10.64
C ASP A 63 -2.55 8.79 11.22
N PHE A 64 -1.48 8.67 10.43
CA PHE A 64 -0.23 8.07 10.87
C PHE A 64 0.41 8.86 12.04
N PHE A 65 0.17 10.18 12.13
CA PHE A 65 0.75 11.00 13.20
C PHE A 65 0.26 10.66 14.61
N SER A 66 -0.80 9.85 14.76
CA SER A 66 -1.29 9.40 16.07
C SER A 66 -0.66 8.08 16.57
N LEU A 67 0.27 7.49 15.81
CA LEU A 67 0.94 6.26 16.24
C LEU A 67 1.79 6.48 17.50
N LYS A 68 1.78 5.48 18.37
CA LYS A 68 2.69 5.39 19.52
C LYS A 68 4.10 4.98 19.07
N ASP A 69 5.09 5.26 19.90
CA ASP A 69 6.50 4.96 19.62
C ASP A 69 6.75 3.47 19.30
N GLU A 70 6.04 2.55 19.97
CA GLU A 70 6.16 1.11 19.70
C GLU A 70 5.66 0.75 18.30
N ALA A 71 4.50 1.29 17.90
CA ALA A 71 3.92 1.07 16.57
C ALA A 71 4.74 1.75 15.48
N LEU A 72 5.33 2.92 15.76
CA LEU A 72 6.24 3.60 14.86
C LEU A 72 7.53 2.80 14.64
N LYS A 73 8.09 2.23 15.71
CA LYS A 73 9.25 1.34 15.63
C LYS A 73 8.93 0.10 14.80
N GLU A 74 7.80 -0.54 15.07
CA GLU A 74 7.33 -1.71 14.31
C GLU A 74 7.17 -1.38 12.82
N LEU A 75 6.56 -0.25 12.49
CA LEU A 75 6.45 0.22 11.10
C LEU A 75 7.83 0.36 10.44
N SER A 76 8.80 0.94 11.14
CA SER A 76 10.17 1.12 10.62
C SER A 76 10.84 -0.23 10.32
N GLU A 77 10.65 -1.23 11.17
CA GLU A 77 11.17 -2.58 10.98
C GLU A 77 10.50 -3.29 9.81
N ILE A 78 9.19 -3.13 9.66
CA ILE A 78 8.42 -3.65 8.52
C ILE A 78 8.95 -3.05 7.21
N LEU A 79 9.10 -1.73 7.14
CA LEU A 79 9.62 -1.05 5.95
C LEU A 79 11.02 -1.54 5.60
N CYS A 80 11.90 -1.68 6.60
CA CYS A 80 13.24 -2.21 6.37
C CYS A 80 13.23 -3.63 5.80
N LYS A 81 12.35 -4.51 6.31
CA LYS A 81 12.18 -5.88 5.78
C LYS A 81 11.70 -5.85 4.33
N ILE A 82 10.68 -5.04 4.04
CA ILE A 82 10.11 -4.91 2.69
C ILE A 82 11.15 -4.42 1.69
N PHE A 83 11.87 -3.33 1.98
CA PHE A 83 12.88 -2.81 1.05
C PHE A 83 14.08 -3.76 0.89
N LYS A 84 14.47 -4.49 1.93
CA LYS A 84 15.50 -5.54 1.81
C LYS A 84 15.04 -6.68 0.91
N ALA A 85 13.80 -7.15 1.05
CA ALA A 85 13.22 -8.18 0.20
C ALA A 85 13.12 -7.72 -1.25
N LEU A 86 12.62 -6.51 -1.50
CA LEU A 86 12.55 -5.92 -2.84
C LEU A 86 13.95 -5.79 -3.46
N ASN A 87 14.96 -5.36 -2.70
CA ASN A 87 16.34 -5.27 -3.20
C ASN A 87 16.91 -6.64 -3.56
N LYS A 88 16.61 -7.72 -2.81
CA LYS A 88 17.03 -9.07 -3.19
C LYS A 88 16.43 -9.53 -4.53
N ILE A 89 15.20 -9.12 -4.83
CA ILE A 89 14.46 -9.52 -6.04
C ILE A 89 14.84 -8.65 -7.24
N LEU A 90 14.92 -7.33 -7.03
CA LEU A 90 14.99 -6.32 -8.07
C LEU A 90 16.38 -5.66 -8.19
N GLY A 91 17.27 -5.89 -7.23
CA GLY A 91 18.54 -5.18 -7.11
C GLY A 91 18.34 -3.72 -6.71
N ASN A 92 19.14 -2.82 -7.29
CA ASN A 92 18.94 -1.37 -7.12
C ASN A 92 17.80 -0.90 -8.04
N PHE A 93 16.66 -0.52 -7.47
CA PHE A 93 15.47 -0.11 -8.22
C PHE A 93 14.97 1.28 -7.81
N PRO A 94 14.45 2.08 -8.76
CA PRO A 94 13.74 3.32 -8.43
C PRO A 94 12.34 3.00 -7.88
N PHE A 95 11.86 3.82 -6.94
CA PHE A 95 10.54 3.66 -6.35
C PHE A 95 9.93 5.01 -5.95
N ASN A 96 8.61 5.00 -5.76
CA ASN A 96 7.90 6.05 -5.06
C ASN A 96 7.12 5.43 -3.90
N PHE A 97 6.98 6.15 -2.81
CA PHE A 97 6.01 5.82 -1.78
C PHE A 97 5.45 7.11 -1.17
N TRP A 98 4.26 7.02 -0.59
CA TRP A 98 3.63 8.14 0.10
C TRP A 98 2.66 7.64 1.17
N PHE A 99 2.49 8.45 2.20
CA PHE A 99 1.42 8.27 3.17
C PHE A 99 0.17 8.98 2.70
N SER A 100 -0.92 8.23 2.69
CA SER A 100 -2.27 8.73 2.54
C SER A 100 -2.86 8.87 3.94
N ASN A 101 -2.93 10.09 4.46
CA ASN A 101 -3.47 10.41 5.79
C ASN A 101 -4.75 11.26 5.68
N TYR A 102 -5.43 11.44 6.82
CA TYR A 102 -6.58 12.33 6.92
C TYR A 102 -6.34 13.69 6.26
N TYR A 103 -7.31 14.09 5.47
CA TYR A 103 -7.37 15.41 4.86
C TYR A 103 -8.65 16.13 5.28
N ARG A 104 -8.53 17.44 5.53
CA ARG A 104 -9.54 18.30 6.16
C ARG A 104 -10.93 18.08 5.53
N GLY A 105 -11.88 17.58 6.33
CA GLY A 105 -13.28 17.39 5.93
C GLY A 105 -13.75 15.94 5.86
N ILE A 106 -12.84 14.96 5.77
CA ILE A 106 -13.20 13.54 5.61
C ILE A 106 -13.08 12.82 6.95
N LYS A 107 -14.17 12.83 7.73
CA LYS A 107 -14.14 12.36 9.12
C LYS A 107 -13.69 10.90 9.28
N ASP A 108 -13.94 10.02 8.31
CA ASP A 108 -13.71 8.58 8.45
C ASP A 108 -12.70 8.07 7.40
N TYR A 109 -11.52 8.68 7.38
CA TYR A 109 -10.39 8.23 6.56
C TYR A 109 -9.62 7.12 7.30
N HIS A 110 -9.08 6.15 6.57
CA HIS A 110 -8.20 5.10 7.10
C HIS A 110 -6.84 5.28 6.46
N TRP A 111 -5.85 5.69 7.26
CA TRP A 111 -4.54 5.99 6.70
C TRP A 111 -3.87 4.73 6.16
N HIS A 112 -3.03 4.91 5.15
CA HIS A 112 -2.29 3.83 4.54
C HIS A 112 -1.03 4.34 3.85
N LEU A 113 -0.11 3.42 3.55
CA LEU A 113 1.11 3.69 2.83
C LEU A 113 1.14 2.84 1.56
N GLU A 114 1.40 3.49 0.43
CA GLU A 114 1.55 2.85 -0.87
C GLU A 114 3.02 2.89 -1.28
N ILE A 115 3.58 1.76 -1.72
CA ILE A 115 4.93 1.66 -2.26
C ILE A 115 4.84 1.13 -3.69
N LEU A 116 5.36 1.89 -4.65
CA LEU A 116 5.32 1.60 -6.08
C LEU A 116 6.74 1.52 -6.63
N PRO A 117 7.28 0.31 -6.85
CA PRO A 117 8.48 0.10 -7.65
C PRO A 117 8.27 0.59 -9.09
N ARG A 118 9.24 1.37 -9.61
CA ARG A 118 9.17 1.99 -10.94
C ARG A 118 9.90 1.12 -11.96
N LEU A 119 9.36 -0.07 -12.23
CA LEU A 119 9.94 -1.04 -13.17
C LEU A 119 9.51 -0.83 -14.63
N THR A 120 8.40 -0.13 -14.83
CA THR A 120 7.87 0.23 -16.14
C THR A 120 7.53 1.72 -16.19
N TYR A 121 7.44 2.25 -17.41
CA TYR A 121 7.00 3.63 -17.64
C TYR A 121 5.52 3.65 -18.00
N PHE A 122 4.76 4.53 -17.35
CA PHE A 122 3.39 4.83 -17.76
C PHE A 122 3.42 5.56 -19.11
N ALA A 123 2.66 5.04 -20.07
CA ALA A 123 2.57 5.57 -21.42
C ALA A 123 1.19 6.21 -21.64
N GLY A 124 0.81 6.40 -22.91
CA GLY A 124 -0.43 7.09 -23.27
C GLY A 124 -1.70 6.45 -22.69
N LEU A 125 -1.71 5.12 -22.52
CA LEU A 125 -2.87 4.43 -21.93
C LEU A 125 -3.00 4.77 -20.45
N GLU A 126 -1.95 4.54 -19.66
CA GLU A 126 -1.98 4.75 -18.21
C GLU A 126 -2.20 6.23 -17.87
N LEU A 127 -1.49 7.12 -18.56
CA LEU A 127 -1.57 8.56 -18.33
C LEU A 127 -2.89 9.17 -18.83
N GLY A 128 -3.41 8.69 -19.96
CA GLY A 128 -4.59 9.27 -20.60
C GLY A 128 -5.92 8.70 -20.09
N SER A 129 -5.96 7.42 -19.74
CA SER A 129 -7.21 6.72 -19.35
C SER A 129 -7.29 6.35 -17.86
N GLY A 130 -6.17 6.34 -17.15
CA GLY A 130 -6.12 5.82 -15.78
C GLY A 130 -6.25 4.30 -15.67
N VAL A 131 -6.21 3.58 -16.79
CA VAL A 131 -6.15 2.11 -16.86
C VAL A 131 -4.69 1.67 -16.83
N TYR A 132 -4.35 0.76 -15.92
CA TYR A 132 -2.98 0.29 -15.73
C TYR A 132 -2.78 -1.11 -16.30
N ILE A 133 -1.66 -1.33 -16.98
CA ILE A 133 -1.21 -2.65 -17.40
C ILE A 133 -0.15 -3.14 -16.42
N ASN A 134 -0.47 -4.21 -15.71
CA ASN A 134 0.47 -4.89 -14.82
C ASN A 134 0.78 -6.29 -15.37
N ILE A 135 2.05 -6.56 -15.61
CA ILE A 135 2.55 -7.84 -16.17
C ILE A 135 2.76 -8.92 -15.10
N LEU A 136 2.63 -8.58 -13.81
CA LEU A 136 2.86 -9.48 -12.69
C LEU A 136 1.63 -9.54 -11.79
N TYR A 137 1.10 -10.73 -11.59
CA TYR A 137 -0.02 -10.95 -10.68
C TYR A 137 0.38 -10.61 -9.23
N PRO A 138 -0.51 -9.97 -8.45
CA PRO A 138 -0.20 -9.59 -7.07
C PRO A 138 0.07 -10.80 -6.17
N GLU A 139 -0.54 -11.95 -6.43
CA GLU A 139 -0.28 -13.22 -5.72
C GLU A 139 1.16 -13.70 -5.94
N GLU A 140 1.64 -13.61 -7.19
CA GLU A 140 3.00 -13.99 -7.55
C GLU A 140 4.02 -12.99 -6.99
N ALA A 141 3.74 -11.69 -7.09
CA ALA A 141 4.57 -10.65 -6.46
C ALA A 141 4.68 -10.88 -4.95
N CYS A 142 3.56 -11.17 -4.28
CA CYS A 142 3.51 -11.45 -2.86
C CYS A 142 4.36 -12.67 -2.48
N LYS A 143 4.20 -13.77 -3.22
CA LYS A 143 5.00 -15.00 -3.05
C LYS A 143 6.50 -14.73 -3.17
N ASN A 144 6.91 -13.96 -4.18
CA ASN A 144 8.30 -13.62 -4.41
C ASN A 144 8.88 -12.77 -3.27
N ILE A 145 8.11 -11.76 -2.80
CA ILE A 145 8.50 -10.93 -1.64
C ILE A 145 8.65 -11.80 -0.39
N LYS A 146 7.66 -12.65 -0.09
CA LYS A 146 7.67 -13.56 1.06
C LYS A 146 8.88 -14.49 1.07
N ALA A 147 9.30 -15.00 -0.09
CA ALA A 147 10.49 -15.84 -0.20
C ALA A 147 11.81 -15.12 0.13
N CYS A 148 11.79 -13.78 0.12
CA CYS A 148 12.96 -12.93 0.33
C CYS A 148 12.96 -12.18 1.68
N LEU A 149 11.91 -12.32 2.49
CA LEU A 149 11.79 -11.70 3.81
C LEU A 149 12.87 -12.18 4.80
#